data_AF-A0A3M1H8Q7-F1
#
_entry.id   AF-A0A3M1H8Q7-F1
#
_cell.length_a   1.000
_cell.length_b   1.000
_cell.length_c   1.000
_cell.angle_alpha   90.00
_cell.angle_beta   90.00
_cell.angle_gamma   90.00
#
_symmetry.space_group_name_H-M   'P 1'
#
loop_
_entity.id
_entity.type
_entity.pdbx_description
1 polymer ?
#
loop_
_entity_poly.entity_id
_entity_poly.type
_entity_poly.pdbx_seq_one_letter_code
_entity_poly.pdbx_strand_id
1 'polypeptide(L)'
;MKPLFISILFLLVACTPHSSHNIYDITTTDFVEQNLTSKQLSVENITLGMSFEEVIAARGYPQKIDDLGNVTNYYYKENETPLFVVNFDRGVVRRITLSSQYPRLVGESKYGRSKEEVYQDFGIANEFIDQGRIRRFIYNQKGYELFLKGSEHIGYSFFPPTDELGDHKIINTSNTI
;
A
#
# COMPACT_ATOMS: atom_id res chain seq x y z
N MET A 1 -11.99 60.99 23.72
CA MET A 1 -11.22 59.81 24.19
C MET A 1 -12.07 58.56 24.05
N LYS A 2 -11.64 57.63 23.18
CA LYS A 2 -11.72 56.15 23.29
C LYS A 2 -11.31 55.56 21.92
N PRO A 3 -10.15 54.89 21.78
CA PRO A 3 -9.88 54.12 20.58
C PRO A 3 -10.62 52.77 20.65
N LEU A 4 -11.30 52.42 19.55
CA LEU A 4 -11.93 51.12 19.35
C LEU A 4 -10.83 50.12 18.92
N PHE A 5 -10.37 49.28 19.84
CA PHE A 5 -9.47 48.18 19.54
C PHE A 5 -10.29 47.05 18.90
N ILE A 6 -10.12 46.84 17.59
CA ILE A 6 -10.58 45.62 16.91
C ILE A 6 -9.46 44.59 17.05
N SER A 7 -9.60 43.67 18.00
CA SER A 7 -8.74 42.49 18.10
C SER A 7 -9.07 41.52 16.96
N ILE A 8 -8.19 41.44 15.96
CA ILE A 8 -8.20 40.37 14.97
C ILE A 8 -7.65 39.11 15.65
N LEU A 9 -8.55 38.19 16.00
CA LEU A 9 -8.21 36.87 16.50
C LEU A 9 -7.72 36.02 15.31
N PHE A 10 -6.40 35.97 15.10
CA PHE A 10 -5.78 34.97 14.22
C PHE A 10 -5.90 33.61 14.89
N LEU A 11 -6.85 32.78 14.43
CA LEU A 11 -6.80 31.34 14.67
C LEU A 11 -5.61 30.78 13.87
N LEU A 12 -4.47 30.61 14.54
CA LEU A 12 -3.42 29.73 14.07
C LEU A 12 -3.96 28.30 14.17
N VAL A 13 -4.45 27.77 13.06
CA VAL A 13 -4.59 26.32 12.88
C VAL A 13 -3.17 25.77 12.99
N ALA A 14 -2.86 25.15 14.12
CA ALA A 14 -1.64 24.37 14.27
C ALA A 14 -1.72 23.21 13.28
N CYS A 15 -1.10 23.39 12.11
CA CYS A 15 -0.77 22.29 11.23
C CYS A 15 0.27 21.47 12.00
N THR A 16 -0.18 20.39 12.64
CA THR A 16 0.74 19.44 13.27
C THR A 16 1.66 18.93 12.18
N PRO A 17 3.00 18.98 12.36
CA PRO A 17 3.91 18.38 11.39
C PRO A 17 3.60 16.89 11.36
N HIS A 18 3.01 16.41 10.25
CA HIS A 18 3.06 15.01 9.89
C HIS A 18 4.54 14.62 9.93
N SER A 19 4.90 13.61 10.72
CA SER A 19 6.29 13.18 10.84
C SER A 19 6.91 13.03 9.46
N SER A 20 8.00 13.75 9.21
CA SER A 20 8.70 13.75 7.93
C SER A 20 9.45 12.43 7.75
N HIS A 21 8.72 11.34 7.56
CA HIS A 21 9.32 10.13 7.02
C HIS A 21 9.67 10.40 5.57
N ASN A 22 10.93 10.17 5.19
CA ASN A 22 11.33 10.21 3.78
C ASN A 22 10.44 9.22 3.03
N ILE A 23 9.71 9.73 2.03
CA ILE A 23 8.90 8.93 1.11
C ILE A 23 9.75 8.61 -0.12
N TYR A 24 9.80 7.34 -0.49
CA TYR A 24 10.58 6.83 -1.60
C TYR A 24 9.67 6.29 -2.70
N ASP A 25 9.97 6.64 -3.95
CA ASP A 25 9.22 6.16 -5.10
C ASP A 25 9.69 4.77 -5.52
N ILE A 26 8.77 3.81 -5.58
CA ILE A 26 9.07 2.40 -5.95
C ILE A 26 9.64 2.23 -7.36
N THR A 27 9.56 3.27 -8.20
CA THR A 27 10.11 3.26 -9.57
C THR A 27 11.58 3.63 -9.63
N THR A 28 12.13 4.14 -8.53
CA THR A 28 13.54 4.56 -8.42
C THR A 28 14.25 3.94 -7.22
N THR A 29 13.50 3.34 -6.31
CA THR A 29 13.98 2.80 -5.04
C THR A 29 13.64 1.32 -4.94
N ASP A 30 14.66 0.49 -4.77
CA ASP A 30 14.47 -0.90 -4.37
C ASP A 30 14.09 -0.96 -2.89
N PHE A 31 12.80 -1.10 -2.63
CA PHE A 31 12.28 -1.11 -1.26
C PHE A 31 12.61 -2.40 -0.49
N VAL A 32 12.95 -3.47 -1.20
CA VAL A 32 13.33 -4.75 -0.61
C VAL A 32 14.74 -4.65 -0.06
N GLU A 33 15.69 -4.25 -0.91
CA GLU A 33 17.09 -4.03 -0.52
C GLU A 33 17.23 -2.99 0.59
N GLN A 34 16.46 -1.89 0.51
CA GLN A 34 16.49 -0.81 1.50
C GLN A 34 15.67 -1.12 2.77
N ASN A 35 15.06 -2.30 2.85
CA ASN A 35 14.30 -2.76 4.02
C ASN A 35 13.18 -1.79 4.46
N LEU A 36 12.58 -1.07 3.51
CA LEU A 36 11.57 -0.04 3.76
C LEU A 36 10.24 -0.67 4.20
N THR A 37 9.35 0.17 4.76
CA THR A 37 7.95 -0.18 5.06
C THR A 37 7.00 0.57 4.13
N SER A 38 5.77 0.09 3.97
CA SER A 38 4.78 0.71 3.07
C SER A 38 4.42 2.15 3.43
N LYS A 39 4.60 2.55 4.69
CA LYS A 39 4.48 3.96 5.13
C LYS A 39 5.54 4.88 4.49
N GLN A 40 6.64 4.32 4.01
CA GLN A 40 7.75 5.04 3.41
C GLN A 40 7.75 4.98 1.88
N LEU A 41 6.72 4.38 1.26
CA LEU A 41 6.68 4.20 -0.19
C LEU A 41 5.59 5.05 -0.84
N SER A 42 5.90 5.57 -2.02
CA SER A 42 4.92 6.08 -2.97
C SER A 42 4.86 5.20 -4.22
N VAL A 43 3.64 5.04 -4.75
CA VAL A 43 3.36 4.46 -6.06
C VAL A 43 2.79 5.56 -6.92
N GLU A 44 3.50 6.00 -7.96
CA GLU A 44 3.01 7.05 -8.86
C GLU A 44 2.63 8.34 -8.10
N ASN A 45 3.47 8.74 -7.13
CA ASN A 45 3.22 9.84 -6.17
C ASN A 45 2.03 9.63 -5.21
N ILE A 46 1.46 8.43 -5.14
CA ILE A 46 0.38 8.10 -4.19
C ILE A 46 0.94 7.35 -3.00
N THR A 47 0.62 7.82 -1.79
CA THR A 47 1.01 7.19 -0.52
C THR A 47 -0.21 6.71 0.27
N LEU A 48 0.03 5.80 1.21
CA LEU A 48 -1.00 5.39 2.16
C LEU A 48 -1.44 6.59 3.02
N GLY A 49 -2.74 6.71 3.25
CA GLY A 49 -3.33 7.79 4.04
C GLY A 49 -3.77 9.02 3.23
N MET A 50 -3.36 9.15 1.96
CA MET A 50 -3.85 10.23 1.09
C MET A 50 -5.37 10.19 0.96
N SER A 51 -6.01 11.36 0.89
CA SER A 51 -7.44 11.47 0.59
C SER A 51 -7.72 11.23 -0.90
N PHE A 52 -9.00 11.09 -1.25
CA PHE A 52 -9.45 11.08 -2.64
C PHE A 52 -8.89 12.28 -3.43
N GLU A 53 -9.05 13.49 -2.89
CA GLU A 53 -8.66 14.74 -3.54
C GLU A 53 -7.16 14.79 -3.80
N GLU A 54 -6.35 14.34 -2.84
CA GLU A 54 -4.90 14.27 -2.96
C GLU A 54 -4.47 13.28 -4.05
N VAL A 55 -5.12 12.12 -4.14
CA VAL A 55 -4.85 11.14 -5.19
C VAL A 55 -5.19 11.68 -6.58
N ILE A 56 -6.34 12.36 -6.72
CA ILE A 56 -6.72 12.98 -7.98
C ILE A 56 -5.74 14.10 -8.37
N ALA A 57 -5.28 14.90 -7.41
CA ALA A 57 -4.29 15.94 -7.67
C ALA A 57 -2.92 15.35 -8.08
N ALA A 58 -2.51 14.23 -7.48
CA ALA A 58 -1.23 13.59 -7.75
C ALA A 58 -1.21 12.85 -9.09
N ARG A 59 -2.29 12.13 -9.44
CA ARG A 59 -2.29 11.16 -10.55
C ARG A 59 -3.39 11.35 -11.59
N GLY A 60 -4.39 12.17 -11.30
CA GLY A 60 -5.60 12.34 -12.10
C GLY A 60 -6.67 11.27 -11.82
N TYR A 61 -7.76 11.36 -12.57
CA TYR A 61 -8.90 10.44 -12.46
C TYR A 61 -8.56 9.02 -12.95
N PRO A 62 -9.05 7.97 -12.27
CA PRO A 62 -8.88 6.59 -12.71
C PRO A 62 -9.73 6.26 -13.93
N GLN A 63 -9.39 5.20 -14.65
CA GLN A 63 -10.16 4.72 -15.81
C GLN A 63 -11.42 3.95 -15.38
N LYS A 64 -11.44 3.40 -14.16
CA LYS A 64 -12.61 2.73 -13.59
C LYS A 64 -12.66 2.98 -12.09
N ILE A 65 -13.88 3.13 -11.59
CA ILE A 65 -14.19 3.23 -10.16
C ILE A 65 -15.17 2.10 -9.83
N ASP A 66 -14.85 1.28 -8.83
CA ASP A 66 -15.82 0.37 -8.20
C ASP A 66 -16.11 0.87 -6.79
N ASP A 67 -17.35 1.28 -6.54
CA ASP A 67 -17.83 1.67 -5.22
C ASP A 67 -18.54 0.49 -4.55
N LEU A 68 -18.04 0.09 -3.38
CA LEU A 68 -18.52 -1.02 -2.57
C LEU A 68 -19.00 -0.52 -1.19
N GLY A 69 -19.45 0.74 -1.11
CA GLY A 69 -19.96 1.38 0.09
C GLY A 69 -18.88 2.15 0.82
N ASN A 70 -18.39 1.63 1.94
CA ASN A 70 -17.30 2.29 2.68
C ASN A 70 -15.94 2.17 1.98
N VAL A 71 -15.87 1.26 0.99
CA VAL A 71 -14.66 0.93 0.27
C VAL A 71 -14.83 1.31 -1.20
N THR A 72 -13.85 2.02 -1.75
CA THR A 72 -13.84 2.42 -3.16
C THR A 72 -12.53 2.02 -3.80
N ASN A 73 -12.59 1.42 -4.99
CA ASN A 73 -11.41 1.00 -5.75
C ASN A 73 -11.24 1.86 -7.00
N TYR A 74 -10.08 2.48 -7.14
CA TYR A 74 -9.68 3.27 -8.31
C TYR A 74 -8.69 2.46 -9.14
N TYR A 75 -9.08 2.13 -10.36
CA TYR A 75 -8.26 1.32 -11.26
C TYR A 75 -7.54 2.23 -12.25
N TYR A 76 -6.22 2.26 -12.16
CA TYR A 76 -5.36 2.92 -13.12
C TYR A 76 -4.88 1.88 -14.13
N LYS A 77 -5.25 2.07 -15.39
CA LYS A 77 -5.05 1.09 -16.45
C LYS A 77 -4.39 1.72 -17.67
N GLU A 78 -3.56 0.94 -18.36
CA GLU A 78 -3.12 1.25 -19.73
C GLU A 78 -4.00 0.54 -20.78
N ASN A 79 -4.60 -0.62 -20.44
CA ASN A 79 -5.49 -1.42 -21.28
C ASN A 79 -6.66 -2.00 -20.44
N GLU A 80 -7.27 -3.11 -20.87
CA GLU A 80 -8.31 -3.80 -20.07
C GLU A 80 -7.82 -4.25 -18.68
N THR A 81 -6.51 -4.49 -18.55
CA THR A 81 -5.87 -4.91 -17.30
C THR A 81 -5.36 -3.70 -16.50
N PRO A 82 -5.68 -3.61 -15.19
CA PRO A 82 -5.16 -2.53 -14.35
C PRO A 82 -3.66 -2.68 -14.11
N LEU A 83 -2.91 -1.58 -14.21
CA LEU A 83 -1.52 -1.52 -13.78
C LEU A 83 -1.45 -1.54 -12.25
N PHE A 84 -2.28 -0.73 -11.62
CA PHE A 84 -2.43 -0.71 -10.18
C PHE A 84 -3.83 -0.26 -9.77
N VAL A 85 -4.20 -0.60 -8.55
CA VAL A 85 -5.49 -0.29 -7.93
C VAL A 85 -5.24 0.43 -6.62
N VAL A 86 -5.88 1.58 -6.45
CA VAL A 86 -5.89 2.34 -5.20
C VAL A 86 -7.20 2.08 -4.50
N ASN A 87 -7.13 1.50 -3.32
CA ASN A 87 -8.27 1.18 -2.48
C ASN A 87 -8.38 2.22 -1.36
N PHE A 88 -9.55 2.82 -1.27
CA PHE A 88 -9.94 3.76 -0.24
C PHE A 88 -10.87 3.07 0.75
N ASP A 89 -10.69 3.34 2.04
CA ASP A 89 -11.66 3.02 3.09
C ASP A 89 -11.93 4.29 3.89
N ARG A 90 -13.20 4.70 3.95
CA ARG A 90 -13.62 5.97 4.57
C ARG A 90 -12.87 7.18 4.02
N GLY A 91 -12.67 7.22 2.71
CA GLY A 91 -12.13 8.37 1.98
C GLY A 91 -10.61 8.52 1.99
N VAL A 92 -9.87 7.58 2.60
CA VAL A 92 -8.39 7.60 2.61
C VAL A 92 -7.81 6.32 2.02
N VAL A 93 -6.65 6.43 1.37
CA VAL A 93 -5.93 5.29 0.79
C VAL A 93 -5.53 4.33 1.90
N ARG A 94 -6.09 3.12 1.87
CA ARG A 94 -5.71 2.02 2.77
C ARG A 94 -4.90 0.94 2.10
N ARG A 95 -4.98 0.85 0.77
CA ARG A 95 -4.22 -0.17 0.06
C ARG A 95 -3.90 0.26 -1.36
N ILE A 96 -2.70 -0.08 -1.83
CA ILE A 96 -2.30 0.08 -3.23
C ILE A 96 -1.86 -1.28 -3.73
N THR A 97 -2.50 -1.81 -4.77
CA THR A 97 -2.18 -3.13 -5.34
C THR A 97 -1.59 -2.96 -6.72
N LEU A 98 -0.40 -3.47 -6.94
CA LEU A 98 0.25 -3.53 -8.24
C LEU A 98 -0.05 -4.87 -8.92
N SER A 99 -0.40 -4.84 -10.20
CA SER A 99 -0.48 -6.05 -11.01
C SER A 99 0.90 -6.44 -11.57
N SER A 100 1.00 -7.67 -12.07
CA SER A 100 2.20 -8.16 -12.77
C SER A 100 2.59 -7.33 -14.00
N GLN A 101 1.68 -6.50 -14.51
CA GLN A 101 1.94 -5.63 -15.66
C GLN A 101 2.57 -4.30 -15.28
N TYR A 102 2.69 -3.98 -13.97
CA TYR A 102 3.32 -2.74 -13.54
C TYR A 102 4.82 -2.74 -13.92
N PRO A 103 5.26 -1.90 -14.89
CA PRO A 103 6.54 -2.15 -15.58
C PRO A 103 7.74 -1.50 -14.90
N ARG A 104 7.54 -0.74 -13.82
CA ARG A 104 8.52 0.23 -13.31
C ARG A 104 9.26 -0.20 -12.03
N LEU A 105 9.13 -1.44 -11.56
CA LEU A 105 9.86 -1.89 -10.36
C LEU A 105 11.36 -2.07 -10.63
N VAL A 106 12.19 -1.84 -9.62
CA VAL A 106 13.66 -1.84 -9.72
C VAL A 106 14.30 -2.84 -8.75
N GLY A 107 15.47 -3.37 -9.13
CA GLY A 107 16.21 -4.32 -8.28
C GLY A 107 15.42 -5.57 -7.88
N GLU A 108 15.57 -5.95 -6.62
CA GLU A 108 14.95 -7.11 -5.95
C GLU A 108 13.43 -6.97 -5.78
N SER A 109 12.90 -5.75 -5.92
CA SER A 109 11.45 -5.54 -5.96
C SER A 109 10.77 -5.99 -7.26
N LYS A 110 11.51 -6.45 -8.28
CA LYS A 110 10.91 -6.90 -9.54
C LYS A 110 10.12 -8.21 -9.42
N TYR A 111 9.15 -8.36 -10.32
CA TYR A 111 8.39 -9.60 -10.50
C TYR A 111 9.20 -10.74 -11.12
N GLY A 112 8.59 -11.91 -11.21
CA GLY A 112 9.15 -13.09 -11.88
C GLY A 112 10.06 -13.93 -10.98
N ARG A 113 10.15 -13.56 -9.71
CA ARG A 113 10.96 -14.26 -8.71
C ARG A 113 10.31 -15.56 -8.27
N SER A 114 11.15 -16.54 -7.96
CA SER A 114 10.75 -17.81 -7.36
C SER A 114 10.32 -17.64 -5.90
N LYS A 115 9.57 -18.62 -5.39
CA LYS A 115 9.18 -18.67 -3.98
C LYS A 115 10.40 -18.67 -3.04
N GLU A 116 11.44 -19.40 -3.43
CA GLU A 116 12.68 -19.56 -2.66
C GLU A 116 13.43 -18.24 -2.57
N GLU A 117 13.59 -17.53 -3.69
CA GLU A 117 14.20 -16.19 -3.71
C GLU A 117 13.38 -15.22 -2.85
N VAL A 118 12.06 -15.22 -2.98
CA VAL A 118 11.19 -14.34 -2.18
C VAL A 118 11.38 -14.58 -0.68
N TYR A 119 11.50 -15.84 -0.24
CA TYR A 119 11.77 -16.12 1.17
C TYR A 119 13.15 -15.69 1.65
N GLN A 120 14.16 -15.72 0.77
CA GLN A 120 15.50 -15.26 1.14
C GLN A 120 15.52 -13.76 1.44
N ASP A 121 14.78 -12.96 0.67
CA ASP A 121 14.85 -11.50 0.79
C ASP A 121 13.83 -10.93 1.76
N PHE A 122 12.61 -11.45 1.74
CA PHE A 122 11.53 -10.94 2.59
C PHE A 122 11.47 -11.67 3.94
N GLY A 123 12.13 -12.82 4.06
CA GLY A 123 12.01 -13.71 5.20
C GLY A 123 10.68 -14.46 5.25
N ILE A 124 10.36 -14.97 6.44
CA ILE A 124 9.12 -15.73 6.68
C ILE A 124 7.97 -14.74 6.84
N ALA A 125 6.93 -14.91 6.02
CA ALA A 125 5.71 -14.13 6.10
C ALA A 125 4.99 -14.34 7.45
N ASN A 126 4.34 -13.29 7.95
CA ASN A 126 3.51 -13.39 9.15
C ASN A 126 2.28 -14.28 8.90
N GLU A 127 1.69 -14.18 7.71
CA GLU A 127 0.54 -14.98 7.31
C GLU A 127 0.71 -15.50 5.88
N PHE A 128 0.12 -16.67 5.63
CA PHE A 128 0.05 -17.30 4.32
C PHE A 128 -1.40 -17.70 4.02
N ILE A 129 -1.89 -17.31 2.84
CA ILE A 129 -3.23 -17.65 2.38
C ILE A 129 -3.12 -18.33 1.02
N ASP A 130 -3.64 -19.56 0.92
CA ASP A 130 -3.77 -20.29 -0.35
C ASP A 130 -5.19 -20.13 -0.92
N GLN A 131 -5.30 -19.51 -2.10
CA GLN A 131 -6.55 -19.36 -2.84
C GLN A 131 -6.50 -20.14 -4.17
N GLY A 132 -5.84 -21.29 -4.15
CA GLY A 132 -5.71 -22.21 -5.29
C GLY A 132 -4.67 -21.73 -6.29
N ARG A 133 -5.07 -20.91 -7.27
CA ARG A 133 -4.16 -20.42 -8.31
C ARG A 133 -3.27 -19.27 -7.84
N ILE A 134 -3.70 -18.54 -6.81
CA ILE A 134 -2.97 -17.41 -6.25
C ILE A 134 -2.71 -17.70 -4.78
N ARG A 135 -1.47 -17.51 -4.36
CA ARG A 135 -1.02 -17.59 -2.98
C ARG A 135 -0.58 -16.22 -2.50
N ARG A 136 -0.90 -15.88 -1.26
CA ARG A 136 -0.59 -14.58 -0.65
C ARG A 136 0.33 -14.80 0.54
N PHE A 137 1.42 -14.06 0.57
CA PHE A 137 2.35 -14.00 1.69
C PHE A 137 2.31 -12.60 2.27
N ILE A 138 1.95 -12.47 3.54
CA ILE A 138 1.63 -11.20 4.17
C ILE A 138 2.71 -10.87 5.21
N TYR A 139 3.33 -9.72 5.04
CA TYR A 139 4.40 -9.18 5.89
C TYR A 139 3.85 -7.97 6.65
N ASN A 140 3.09 -8.25 7.70
CA ASN A 140 2.34 -7.27 8.51
C ASN A 140 3.22 -6.13 9.05
N GLN A 141 4.42 -6.45 9.56
CA GLN A 141 5.36 -5.45 10.08
C GLN A 141 5.95 -4.54 8.98
N LYS A 142 5.98 -5.01 7.73
CA LYS A 142 6.44 -4.23 6.57
C LYS A 142 5.30 -3.53 5.85
N GLY A 143 4.06 -4.00 6.02
CA GLY A 143 2.89 -3.49 5.34
C GLY A 143 2.83 -3.90 3.87
N TYR A 144 3.36 -5.07 3.52
CA TYR A 144 3.33 -5.60 2.16
C TYR A 144 2.72 -7.00 2.15
N GLU A 145 2.01 -7.33 1.09
CA GLU A 145 1.78 -8.72 0.70
C GLU A 145 2.24 -8.93 -0.73
N LEU A 146 2.68 -10.14 -1.02
CA LEU A 146 3.11 -10.56 -2.33
C LEU A 146 2.24 -11.69 -2.84
N PHE A 147 1.98 -11.66 -4.15
CA PHE A 147 1.13 -12.63 -4.84
C PHE A 147 1.99 -13.59 -5.64
N LEU A 148 1.86 -14.89 -5.37
CA LEU A 148 2.44 -15.93 -6.22
C LEU A 148 1.36 -16.62 -7.05
N LYS A 149 1.64 -16.87 -8.33
CA LYS A 149 0.84 -17.75 -9.19
C LYS A 149 1.70 -18.94 -9.60
N GLY A 150 1.41 -20.12 -9.05
CA GLY A 150 2.33 -21.25 -9.13
C GLY A 150 3.61 -20.97 -8.32
N SER A 151 4.74 -20.86 -9.01
CA SER A 151 6.05 -20.49 -8.43
C SER A 151 6.50 -19.08 -8.81
N GLU A 152 5.69 -18.34 -9.56
CA GLU A 152 6.06 -17.01 -10.08
C GLU A 152 5.44 -15.92 -9.21
N HIS A 153 6.25 -14.95 -8.81
CA HIS A 153 5.80 -13.72 -8.17
C HIS A 153 5.21 -12.73 -9.17
N ILE A 154 3.95 -12.36 -8.97
CA ILE A 154 3.11 -11.66 -9.94
C ILE A 154 2.49 -10.35 -9.43
N GLY A 155 2.90 -9.86 -8.26
CA GLY A 155 2.32 -8.62 -7.73
C GLY A 155 2.66 -8.32 -6.29
N TYR A 156 2.35 -7.08 -5.91
CA TYR A 156 2.38 -6.62 -4.53
C TYR A 156 1.09 -5.93 -4.14
N SER A 157 0.79 -5.91 -2.86
CA SER A 157 -0.15 -4.98 -2.29
C SER A 157 0.44 -4.34 -1.04
N PHE A 158 0.33 -3.02 -0.95
CA PHE A 158 0.86 -2.16 0.09
C PHE A 158 -0.29 -1.75 1.00
N PHE A 159 -0.15 -1.92 2.31
CA PHE A 159 -1.14 -1.56 3.33
C PHE A 159 -0.44 -1.05 4.60
N PRO A 160 -1.11 -0.30 5.50
CA PRO A 160 -0.48 0.20 6.70
C PRO A 160 0.19 -0.92 7.51
N PRO A 161 1.49 -0.82 7.83
CA PRO A 161 2.14 -1.78 8.69
C PRO A 161 1.44 -1.79 10.04
N THR A 162 1.18 -2.99 10.56
CA THR A 162 0.65 -3.14 11.91
C THR A 162 1.82 -3.20 12.87
N ASP A 163 1.87 -2.21 13.76
CA ASP A 163 2.76 -2.27 14.91
C ASP A 163 2.20 -3.37 15.83
N GLU A 164 3.00 -4.43 16.04
CA GLU A 164 2.70 -5.68 16.75
C GLU A 164 1.37 -5.74 17.52
N LEU A 165 0.34 -6.36 16.91
CA LEU A 165 -0.63 -7.12 17.69
C LEU A 165 0.08 -8.41 18.13
N GLY A 166 0.50 -8.43 19.39
CA GLY A 166 1.17 -9.57 20.00
C GLY A 166 0.38 -10.88 19.82
N ASP A 167 1.14 -11.98 19.69
CA ASP A 167 0.74 -13.36 19.98
C ASP A 167 -0.74 -13.70 19.80
N HIS A 168 -1.23 -13.67 18.56
CA HIS A 168 -2.35 -14.54 18.20
C HIS A 168 -1.84 -15.71 17.37
N LYS A 169 -1.54 -16.78 18.11
CA LYS A 169 -1.42 -18.17 17.65
C LYS A 169 -2.32 -18.40 16.43
N ILE A 170 -1.71 -18.82 15.34
CA ILE A 170 -2.40 -19.59 14.31
C ILE A 170 -2.91 -20.85 15.00
N ILE A 171 -4.20 -20.89 15.28
CA ILE A 171 -4.91 -22.13 15.60
C ILE A 171 -5.01 -22.86 14.26
N ASN A 172 -4.21 -23.91 14.10
CA ASN A 172 -4.41 -24.90 13.05
C ASN A 172 -5.79 -25.54 13.27
N THR A 173 -6.80 -25.08 12.53
CA THR A 173 -7.99 -25.89 12.29
C THR A 173 -7.73 -26.74 11.06
N SER A 174 -7.03 -27.86 11.29
CA SER A 174 -7.19 -29.03 10.44
C SER A 174 -8.66 -29.45 10.52
N ASN A 175 -9.47 -29.08 9.54
CA ASN A 175 -10.77 -29.69 9.38
C ASN A 175 -10.59 -31.03 8.67
N THR A 176 -10.54 -32.07 9.52
CA THR A 176 -11.14 -33.37 9.28
C THR A 176 -12.54 -33.19 8.69
N ILE A 177 -12.80 -33.74 7.51
CA ILE A 177 -13.74 -34.84 7.19
C ILE A 177 -13.41 -35.30 5.76
#